data_AF-A0A7M4AVH5-F1
#
_entry.id   AF-A0A7M4AVH5-F1
#
_cell.length_a   1.000
_cell.length_b   1.000
_cell.length_c   1.000
_cell.angle_alpha   90.00
_cell.angle_beta   90.00
_cell.angle_gamma   90.00
#
_symmetry.space_group_name_H-M   'P 1'
#
loop_
_entity.id
_entity.type
_entity.pdbx_description
1 polymer ?
#
loop_
_entity_poly.entity_id
_entity_poly.type
_entity_poly.pdbx_seq_one_letter_code
_entity_poly.pdbx_strand_id
1 'polypeptide(L)'
;NRAESDKGQKEAEADRRVYVQQQESKAVEGENLSRAEIASFNADLAEKEAEALKRSEVAKRVAQVEIEKAQYEFEGQRLRAEEIAREEVSKQQIEIAAEAEAERQRRIAQGQADATLAAYNAEAEGQRAVLEAKAEGYSKLVASAGGDAKAAATLLMVEKIEELVARQTEAIANLKIDKITVWDSGNNGGEGGATSNFVSSLIQSLPPVHDVAKMAGVDLPDYLGTMKEE
;
A
#
# COMPACT_ATOMS: atom_id res chain seq x y z
N ASN A 1 -112.06 -79.59 -41.18
CA ASN A 1 -111.98 -78.50 -42.17
C ASN A 1 -111.78 -77.11 -41.57
N ARG A 2 -112.70 -76.49 -40.82
CA ARG A 2 -112.47 -75.12 -40.27
C ARG A 2 -111.35 -75.04 -39.21
N ALA A 3 -111.32 -75.94 -38.24
CA ALA A 3 -110.31 -75.93 -37.17
C ALA A 3 -108.87 -76.17 -37.65
N GLU A 4 -108.69 -76.94 -38.73
CA GLU A 4 -107.38 -77.14 -39.37
C GLU A 4 -106.90 -75.89 -40.11
N SER A 5 -107.82 -75.18 -40.76
CA SER A 5 -107.51 -73.92 -41.46
C SER A 5 -107.11 -72.81 -40.47
N ASP A 6 -107.81 -72.70 -39.34
CA ASP A 6 -107.48 -71.70 -38.30
C ASP A 6 -106.12 -72.01 -37.64
N LYS A 7 -105.79 -73.29 -37.48
CA LYS A 7 -104.50 -73.73 -36.94
C LYS A 7 -103.35 -73.41 -37.89
N GLY A 8 -103.51 -73.69 -39.19
CA GLY A 8 -102.51 -73.33 -40.21
C GLY A 8 -102.33 -71.82 -40.38
N GLN A 9 -103.40 -71.03 -40.28
CA GLN A 9 -103.29 -69.56 -40.28
C GLN A 9 -102.51 -69.03 -39.08
N LYS A 10 -102.73 -69.60 -37.89
CA LYS A 10 -101.99 -69.20 -36.69
C LYS A 10 -100.52 -69.63 -36.72
N GLU A 11 -100.23 -70.80 -37.28
CA GLU A 11 -98.87 -71.29 -37.47
C GLU A 11 -98.09 -70.40 -38.44
N ALA A 12 -98.69 -70.04 -39.59
CA ALA A 12 -98.08 -69.07 -40.52
C ALA A 12 -97.91 -67.66 -39.92
N GLU A 13 -98.85 -67.21 -39.08
CA GLU A 13 -98.72 -65.93 -38.37
C GLU A 13 -97.57 -65.95 -37.36
N ALA A 14 -97.40 -67.06 -36.64
CA ALA A 14 -96.30 -67.27 -35.69
C ALA A 14 -94.95 -67.32 -36.41
N ASP A 15 -94.84 -68.13 -37.47
CA ASP A 15 -93.62 -68.24 -38.28
C ASP A 15 -93.23 -66.89 -38.87
N ARG A 16 -94.20 -66.10 -39.36
CA ARG A 16 -93.94 -64.75 -39.84
C ARG A 16 -93.40 -63.84 -38.75
N ARG A 17 -93.96 -63.87 -37.53
CA ARG A 17 -93.46 -63.06 -36.41
C ARG A 17 -92.05 -63.49 -36.00
N VAL A 18 -91.79 -64.79 -35.91
CA VAL A 18 -90.47 -65.34 -35.58
C VAL A 18 -89.44 -64.92 -36.62
N TYR A 19 -89.78 -65.03 -37.91
CA TYR A 19 -88.90 -64.60 -39.00
C TYR A 19 -88.61 -63.10 -38.93
N VAL A 20 -89.64 -62.25 -38.75
CA VAL A 20 -89.46 -60.79 -38.62
C VAL A 20 -88.60 -60.44 -37.41
N GLN A 21 -88.85 -61.04 -36.24
CA GLN A 21 -88.07 -60.81 -35.03
C GLN A 21 -86.62 -61.31 -35.15
N GLN A 22 -86.37 -62.42 -35.87
CA GLN A 22 -85.01 -62.87 -36.16
C GLN A 22 -84.26 -61.90 -37.09
N GLN A 23 -84.93 -61.32 -38.10
CA GLN A 23 -84.30 -60.33 -38.96
C GLN A 23 -84.05 -59.01 -38.21
N GLU A 24 -84.99 -58.56 -37.37
CA GLU A 24 -84.79 -57.40 -36.49
C GLU A 24 -83.64 -57.63 -35.51
N SER A 25 -83.52 -58.81 -34.90
CA SER A 25 -82.40 -59.15 -34.01
C SER A 25 -81.05 -59.07 -34.73
N LYS A 26 -80.96 -59.59 -35.96
CA LYS A 26 -79.73 -59.52 -36.77
C LYS A 26 -79.39 -58.09 -37.18
N ALA A 27 -80.41 -57.28 -37.49
CA ALA A 27 -80.21 -55.86 -37.79
C ALA A 27 -79.69 -55.10 -36.55
N VAL A 28 -80.30 -55.33 -35.38
CA VAL A 28 -79.88 -54.71 -34.10
C VAL A 28 -78.47 -55.17 -33.69
N GLU A 29 -78.13 -56.44 -33.91
CA GLU A 29 -76.76 -56.94 -33.69
C GLU A 29 -75.75 -56.21 -34.57
N GLY A 30 -76.03 -56.06 -35.88
CA GLY A 30 -75.17 -55.32 -36.81
C GLY A 30 -75.04 -53.83 -36.47
N GLU A 31 -76.14 -53.18 -36.06
CA GLU A 31 -76.13 -51.78 -35.62
C GLU A 31 -75.30 -51.59 -34.34
N ASN A 32 -75.42 -52.50 -33.36
CA ASN A 32 -74.62 -52.44 -32.14
C ASN A 32 -73.14 -52.73 -32.40
N LEU A 33 -72.82 -53.66 -33.29
CA LEU A 33 -71.45 -53.93 -33.69
C LEU A 33 -70.82 -52.69 -34.35
N SER A 34 -71.55 -52.07 -35.29
CA SER A 34 -71.12 -50.84 -35.96
C SER A 34 -70.94 -49.68 -34.96
N ARG A 35 -71.86 -49.54 -34.00
CA ARG A 35 -71.75 -48.53 -32.93
C ARG A 35 -70.55 -48.77 -32.02
N ALA A 36 -70.27 -50.03 -31.68
CA ALA A 36 -69.10 -50.39 -30.89
C ALA A 36 -67.80 -50.09 -31.65
N GLU A 37 -67.73 -50.40 -32.95
CA GLU A 37 -66.59 -50.07 -33.81
C GLU A 37 -66.39 -48.55 -33.93
N ILE A 38 -67.46 -47.78 -34.16
CA ILE A 38 -67.40 -46.31 -34.19
C ILE A 38 -66.88 -45.76 -32.85
N ALA A 39 -67.35 -46.29 -31.72
CA ALA A 39 -66.86 -45.89 -30.41
C ALA A 39 -65.37 -46.23 -30.22
N SER A 40 -64.92 -47.40 -30.70
CA SER A 40 -63.51 -47.79 -30.68
C SER A 40 -62.65 -46.85 -31.53
N PHE A 41 -63.05 -46.58 -32.78
CA PHE A 41 -62.29 -45.67 -33.64
C PHE A 41 -62.23 -44.24 -33.09
N ASN A 42 -63.30 -43.77 -32.46
CA ASN A 42 -63.30 -42.47 -31.80
C ASN A 42 -62.37 -42.44 -30.58
N ALA A 43 -62.32 -43.53 -29.80
CA ALA A 43 -61.40 -43.66 -28.68
C ALA A 43 -59.93 -43.67 -29.17
N ASP A 44 -59.63 -44.44 -30.21
CA ASP A 44 -58.29 -44.51 -30.81
C ASP A 44 -57.86 -43.16 -31.39
N LEU A 45 -58.79 -42.43 -32.02
CA LEU A 45 -58.53 -41.08 -32.53
C LEU A 45 -58.21 -40.13 -31.38
N ALA A 46 -59.02 -40.13 -30.31
CA ALA A 46 -58.80 -39.28 -29.14
C ALA A 46 -57.46 -39.61 -28.44
N GLU A 47 -57.07 -40.89 -28.37
CA GLU A 47 -55.77 -41.30 -27.83
C GLU A 47 -54.61 -40.73 -28.67
N LYS A 48 -54.67 -40.87 -30.00
CA LYS A 48 -53.64 -40.34 -30.91
C LYS A 48 -53.57 -38.81 -30.87
N GLU A 49 -54.71 -38.13 -30.78
CA GLU A 49 -54.76 -36.68 -30.63
C GLU A 49 -54.13 -36.22 -29.31
N ALA A 50 -54.45 -36.89 -28.19
CA ALA A 50 -53.86 -36.61 -26.89
C ALA A 50 -52.35 -36.86 -26.87
N GLU A 51 -51.87 -37.93 -27.51
CA GLU A 51 -50.44 -38.22 -27.63
C GLU A 51 -49.72 -37.15 -28.48
N ALA A 52 -50.31 -36.75 -29.61
CA ALA A 52 -49.77 -35.69 -30.45
C ALA A 52 -49.71 -34.34 -29.73
N LEU A 53 -50.76 -33.99 -28.97
CA LEU A 53 -50.79 -32.79 -28.14
C LEU A 53 -49.71 -32.83 -27.06
N LYS A 54 -49.64 -33.94 -26.30
CA LYS A 54 -48.59 -34.16 -25.28
C LYS A 54 -47.19 -34.01 -25.87
N ARG A 55 -46.93 -34.63 -27.03
CA ARG A 55 -45.63 -34.53 -27.72
C ARG A 55 -45.32 -33.09 -28.13
N SER A 56 -46.30 -32.37 -28.67
CA SER A 56 -46.16 -30.97 -29.07
C SER A 56 -45.87 -30.06 -27.86
N GLU A 57 -46.61 -30.23 -26.77
CA GLU A 57 -46.42 -29.42 -25.57
C GLU A 57 -45.09 -29.72 -24.88
N VAL A 58 -44.71 -30.99 -24.75
CA VAL A 58 -43.40 -31.36 -24.19
C VAL A 58 -42.27 -30.77 -25.04
N ALA A 59 -42.35 -30.88 -26.37
CA ALA A 59 -41.35 -30.30 -27.26
C ALA A 59 -41.26 -28.77 -27.10
N LYS A 60 -42.41 -28.07 -27.02
CA LYS A 60 -42.45 -26.62 -26.76
C LYS A 60 -41.83 -26.24 -25.42
N ARG A 61 -42.12 -27.01 -24.36
CA ARG A 61 -41.57 -26.75 -23.02
C ARG A 61 -40.07 -27.02 -22.95
N VAL A 62 -39.60 -28.08 -23.59
CA VAL A 62 -38.16 -28.39 -23.69
C VAL A 62 -37.44 -27.28 -24.45
N ALA A 63 -37.95 -26.87 -25.61
CA ALA A 63 -37.37 -25.76 -26.38
C ALA A 63 -37.35 -24.45 -25.57
N GLN A 64 -38.41 -24.14 -24.82
CA GLN A 64 -38.44 -22.97 -23.95
C GLN A 64 -37.37 -23.03 -22.86
N VAL A 65 -37.22 -24.17 -22.19
CA VAL A 65 -36.17 -24.37 -21.16
C VAL A 65 -34.78 -24.24 -21.76
N GLU A 66 -34.54 -24.73 -22.97
CA GLU A 66 -33.25 -24.58 -23.65
C GLU A 66 -32.96 -23.12 -24.01
N ILE A 67 -33.95 -22.37 -24.50
CA ILE A 67 -33.83 -20.93 -24.78
C ILE A 67 -33.52 -20.17 -23.49
N GLU A 68 -34.24 -20.44 -22.40
CA GLU A 68 -34.02 -19.79 -21.11
C GLU A 68 -32.64 -20.11 -20.53
N LYS A 69 -32.17 -21.37 -20.64
CA LYS A 69 -30.82 -21.74 -20.23
C LYS A 69 -29.76 -20.99 -21.04
N ALA A 70 -29.92 -20.92 -22.37
CA ALA A 70 -28.99 -20.19 -23.23
C ALA A 70 -28.97 -18.69 -22.89
N GLN A 71 -30.14 -18.09 -22.61
CA GLN A 71 -30.24 -16.70 -22.16
C GLN A 71 -29.56 -16.49 -20.80
N TYR A 72 -29.82 -17.35 -19.82
CA TYR A 72 -29.19 -17.28 -18.50
C TYR A 72 -27.67 -17.42 -18.58
N GLU A 73 -27.16 -18.34 -19.39
CA GLU A 73 -25.72 -18.51 -19.61
C GLU A 73 -25.11 -17.27 -20.27
N PHE A 74 -25.77 -16.71 -21.28
CA PHE A 74 -25.33 -15.49 -21.95
C PHE A 74 -25.31 -14.29 -20.99
N GLU A 75 -26.36 -14.09 -20.20
CA GLU A 75 -26.43 -13.04 -19.20
C GLU A 75 -25.38 -13.22 -18.10
N GLY A 76 -25.19 -14.46 -17.62
CA GLY A 76 -24.15 -14.79 -16.65
C GLY A 76 -22.75 -14.52 -17.19
N GLN A 77 -22.47 -14.85 -18.46
CA GLN A 77 -21.20 -14.52 -19.10
C GLN A 77 -21.01 -13.00 -19.24
N ARG A 78 -22.05 -12.27 -19.63
CA ARG A 78 -22.01 -10.81 -19.73
C ARG A 78 -21.71 -10.16 -18.38
N LEU A 79 -22.41 -10.56 -17.32
CA LEU A 79 -22.20 -10.04 -15.96
C LEU A 79 -20.79 -10.36 -15.46
N ARG A 80 -20.30 -11.59 -15.66
CA ARG A 80 -18.91 -11.95 -15.31
C ARG A 80 -17.90 -11.14 -16.10
N ALA A 81 -18.11 -10.95 -17.41
CA ALA A 81 -17.23 -10.14 -18.23
C ALA A 81 -17.19 -8.67 -17.77
N GLU A 82 -18.35 -8.12 -17.39
CA GLU A 82 -18.46 -6.77 -16.83
C GLU A 82 -17.75 -6.64 -15.48
N GLU A 83 -17.92 -7.61 -14.57
CA GLU A 83 -17.27 -7.63 -13.27
C GLU A 83 -15.74 -7.76 -13.41
N ILE A 84 -15.27 -8.68 -14.27
CA ILE A 84 -13.84 -8.83 -14.58
C ILE A 84 -13.28 -7.53 -15.17
N ALA A 85 -13.98 -6.92 -16.13
CA ALA A 85 -13.54 -5.65 -16.71
C ALA A 85 -13.45 -4.53 -15.66
N ARG A 86 -14.40 -4.46 -14.72
CA ARG A 86 -14.37 -3.49 -13.62
C ARG A 86 -13.19 -3.72 -12.68
N GLU A 87 -12.90 -4.97 -12.34
CA GLU A 87 -11.79 -5.34 -11.46
C GLU A 87 -10.43 -5.13 -12.15
N GLU A 88 -10.35 -5.38 -13.47
CA GLU A 88 -9.15 -5.09 -14.25
C GLU A 88 -8.88 -3.59 -14.34
N VAL A 89 -9.92 -2.77 -14.56
CA VAL A 89 -9.81 -1.31 -14.52
C VAL A 89 -9.38 -0.82 -13.14
N SER A 90 -9.93 -1.37 -12.05
CA SER A 90 -9.53 -0.96 -10.70
C SER A 90 -8.08 -1.35 -10.39
N LYS A 91 -7.64 -2.55 -10.80
CA LYS A 91 -6.24 -2.97 -10.71
C LYS A 91 -5.31 -2.02 -11.48
N GLN A 92 -5.65 -1.70 -12.72
CA GLN A 92 -4.86 -0.76 -13.54
C GLN A 92 -4.81 0.63 -12.91
N GLN A 93 -5.92 1.13 -12.34
CA GLN A 93 -5.94 2.41 -11.62
C GLN A 93 -5.00 2.40 -10.42
N ILE A 94 -4.97 1.32 -9.63
CA ILE A 94 -4.07 1.18 -8.49
C ILE A 94 -2.61 1.12 -8.94
N GLU A 95 -2.31 0.36 -9.99
CA GLU A 95 -0.94 0.27 -10.54
C GLU A 95 -0.45 1.63 -11.05
N ILE A 96 -1.27 2.33 -11.85
CA ILE A 96 -0.94 3.68 -12.35
C ILE A 96 -0.78 4.67 -11.19
N ALA A 97 -1.65 4.62 -10.17
CA ALA A 97 -1.55 5.50 -9.01
C ALA A 97 -0.26 5.23 -8.21
N ALA A 98 0.07 3.96 -7.98
CA ALA A 98 1.31 3.57 -7.31
C ALA A 98 2.56 3.98 -8.09
N GLU A 99 2.54 3.83 -9.42
CA GLU A 99 3.64 4.27 -10.30
C GLU A 99 3.78 5.79 -10.30
N ALA A 100 2.67 6.53 -10.38
CA ALA A 100 2.66 7.99 -10.29
C ALA A 100 3.18 8.50 -8.94
N GLU A 101 2.80 7.86 -7.83
CA GLU A 101 3.33 8.18 -6.50
C GLU A 101 4.84 7.89 -6.40
N ALA A 102 5.29 6.75 -6.90
CA ALA A 102 6.71 6.40 -6.93
C ALA A 102 7.52 7.40 -7.75
N GLU A 103 7.04 7.78 -8.93
CA GLU A 103 7.71 8.76 -9.78
C GLU A 103 7.71 10.16 -9.14
N ARG A 104 6.61 10.56 -8.50
CA ARG A 104 6.55 11.81 -7.72
C ARG A 104 7.58 11.82 -6.61
N GLN A 105 7.68 10.74 -5.83
CA GLN A 105 8.68 10.62 -4.76
C GLN A 105 10.11 10.68 -5.30
N ARG A 106 10.40 10.00 -6.42
CA ARG A 106 11.71 10.09 -7.08
C ARG A 106 12.05 11.52 -7.49
N ARG A 107 11.11 12.23 -8.12
CA ARG A 107 11.32 13.63 -8.52
C ARG A 107 11.52 14.56 -7.34
N ILE A 108 10.77 14.37 -6.25
CA ILE A 108 10.96 15.16 -5.02
C ILE A 108 12.32 14.88 -4.41
N ALA A 109 12.72 13.61 -4.29
CA ALA A 109 14.02 13.23 -3.74
C ALA A 109 15.18 13.76 -4.59
N GLN A 110 15.07 13.70 -5.92
CA GLN A 110 16.04 14.29 -6.84
C GLN A 110 16.11 15.81 -6.67
N GLY A 111 14.96 16.50 -6.68
CA GLY A 111 14.92 17.95 -6.48
C GLY A 111 15.49 18.38 -5.12
N GLN A 112 15.27 17.59 -4.07
CA GLN A 112 15.88 17.82 -2.76
C GLN A 112 17.39 17.59 -2.79
N ALA A 113 17.86 16.51 -3.41
CA ALA A 113 19.29 16.23 -3.56
C ALA A 113 19.99 17.36 -4.34
N ASP A 114 19.43 17.77 -5.46
CA ASP A 114 19.94 18.87 -6.29
C ASP A 114 19.97 20.19 -5.52
N ALA A 115 18.90 20.49 -4.76
CA ALA A 115 18.85 21.69 -3.91
C ALA A 115 19.92 21.66 -2.81
N THR A 116 20.13 20.52 -2.14
CA THR A 116 21.16 20.39 -1.11
C THR A 116 22.57 20.49 -1.70
N LEU A 117 22.82 19.87 -2.85
CA LEU A 117 24.11 19.95 -3.55
C LEU A 117 24.40 21.38 -3.99
N ALA A 118 23.40 22.08 -4.54
CA ALA A 118 23.54 23.49 -4.91
C ALA A 118 23.82 24.37 -3.70
N ALA A 119 23.15 24.13 -2.56
CA ALA A 119 23.39 24.87 -1.32
C ALA A 119 24.82 24.64 -0.79
N TYR A 120 25.29 23.39 -0.73
CA TYR A 120 26.65 23.08 -0.29
C TYR A 120 27.71 23.62 -1.22
N ASN A 121 27.50 23.58 -2.54
CA ASN A 121 28.42 24.18 -3.49
C ASN A 121 28.49 25.70 -3.31
N ALA A 122 27.34 26.37 -3.17
CA ALA A 122 27.31 27.81 -2.92
C ALA A 122 27.99 28.18 -1.58
N GLU A 123 27.79 27.38 -0.54
CA GLU A 123 28.47 27.57 0.75
C GLU A 123 29.99 27.34 0.63
N ALA A 124 30.42 26.28 -0.06
CA ALA A 124 31.82 25.97 -0.28
C ALA A 124 32.52 27.06 -1.10
N GLU A 125 31.86 27.57 -2.15
CA GLU A 125 32.36 28.69 -2.95
C GLU A 125 32.48 29.97 -2.11
N GLY A 126 31.47 30.28 -1.30
CA GLY A 126 31.48 31.42 -0.38
C GLY A 126 32.61 31.32 0.66
N GLN A 127 32.75 30.17 1.31
CA GLN A 127 33.83 29.92 2.28
C GLN A 127 35.21 29.99 1.60
N ARG A 128 35.35 29.42 0.41
CA ARG A 128 36.60 29.49 -0.37
C ARG A 128 36.96 30.95 -0.69
N ALA A 129 36.01 31.75 -1.16
CA ALA A 129 36.24 33.16 -1.45
C ALA A 129 36.67 33.95 -0.21
N VAL A 130 36.06 33.68 0.95
CA VAL A 130 36.47 34.30 2.23
C VAL A 130 37.87 33.89 2.64
N LEU A 131 38.22 32.60 2.54
CA LEU A 131 39.55 32.10 2.88
C LEU A 131 40.62 32.62 1.92
N GLU A 132 40.32 32.70 0.63
CA GLU A 132 41.20 33.26 -0.39
C GLU A 132 41.45 34.74 -0.15
N ALA A 133 40.40 35.52 0.12
CA ALA A 133 40.53 36.94 0.50
C ALA A 133 41.34 37.12 1.78
N LYS A 134 41.17 36.25 2.78
CA LYS A 134 41.98 36.24 4.01
C LYS A 134 43.45 35.93 3.71
N ALA A 135 43.73 34.91 2.90
CA ALA A 135 45.08 34.53 2.51
C ALA A 135 45.78 35.65 1.72
N GLU A 136 45.06 36.30 0.80
CA GLU A 136 45.57 37.47 0.07
C GLU A 136 45.84 38.64 1.04
N GLY A 137 44.93 38.90 1.99
CA GLY A 137 45.11 39.89 3.05
C GLY A 137 46.36 39.61 3.90
N TYR A 138 46.55 38.37 4.35
CA TYR A 138 47.75 37.97 5.09
C TYR A 138 49.02 38.13 4.26
N SER A 139 48.99 37.75 2.98
CA SER A 139 50.12 37.97 2.06
C SER A 139 50.48 39.46 1.95
N LYS A 140 49.49 40.35 1.84
CA LYS A 140 49.70 41.81 1.81
C LYS A 140 50.26 42.35 3.13
N LEU A 141 49.81 41.84 4.28
CA LEU A 141 50.34 42.22 5.59
C LEU A 141 51.81 41.79 5.75
N VAL A 142 52.14 40.56 5.37
CA VAL A 142 53.53 40.05 5.39
C VAL A 142 54.43 40.86 4.47
N ALA A 143 53.95 41.19 3.27
CA ALA A 143 54.68 42.06 2.33
C ALA A 143 54.89 43.48 2.90
N SER A 144 53.88 44.04 3.58
CA SER A 144 53.94 45.38 4.18
C SER A 144 54.83 45.45 5.42
N ALA A 145 54.97 44.33 6.15
CA ALA A 145 55.90 44.18 7.28
C ALA A 145 57.38 44.02 6.83
N GLY A 146 57.69 44.28 5.56
CA GLY A 146 59.05 44.19 5.03
C GLY A 146 59.54 42.75 4.78
N GLY A 147 58.63 41.78 4.73
CA GLY A 147 58.95 40.36 4.51
C GLY A 147 59.30 39.60 5.79
N ASP A 148 59.26 40.22 6.97
CA ASP A 148 59.45 39.52 8.25
C ASP A 148 58.13 38.89 8.72
N ALA A 149 57.99 37.59 8.45
CA ALA A 149 56.84 36.79 8.84
C ALA A 149 56.60 36.78 10.38
N LYS A 150 57.65 36.98 11.19
CA LYS A 150 57.51 37.00 12.67
C LYS A 150 56.83 38.27 13.16
N ALA A 151 57.16 39.42 12.58
CA ALA A 151 56.51 40.69 12.92
C ALA A 151 55.03 40.69 12.51
N ALA A 152 54.71 40.16 11.31
CA ALA A 152 53.33 40.02 10.83
C ALA A 152 52.50 39.05 11.70
N ALA A 153 53.08 37.91 12.12
CA ALA A 153 52.43 36.98 13.04
C ALA A 153 52.15 37.61 14.41
N THR A 154 53.07 38.46 14.91
CA THR A 154 52.90 39.17 16.18
C THR A 154 51.75 40.17 16.11
N LEU A 155 51.63 40.94 15.02
CA LEU A 155 50.51 41.87 14.80
C LEU A 155 49.16 41.12 14.72
N LEU A 156 49.12 39.98 14.02
CA LEU A 156 47.92 39.15 13.92
C LEU A 156 47.53 38.54 15.27
N MET A 157 48.51 38.11 16.07
CA MET A 157 48.24 37.64 17.43
C MET A 157 47.65 38.73 18.33
N VAL A 158 48.15 39.97 18.25
CA VAL A 158 47.59 41.08 19.04
C VAL A 158 46.12 41.33 18.69
N GLU A 159 45.76 41.29 17.40
CA GLU A 159 44.36 41.41 16.96
C GLU A 159 43.48 40.25 17.46
N LYS A 160 43.99 39.00 17.43
CA LYS A 160 43.25 37.83 17.90
C LYS A 160 43.18 37.66 19.41
N ILE A 161 44.07 38.30 20.17
CA ILE A 161 43.98 38.34 21.64
C ILE A 161 42.73 39.07 22.09
N GLU A 162 42.29 40.14 21.41
CA GLU A 162 41.06 40.86 21.76
C GLU A 162 39.81 39.97 21.61
N GLU A 163 39.67 39.27 20.47
CA GLU A 163 38.58 38.31 20.24
C GLU A 163 38.60 37.16 21.26
N LEU A 164 39.79 36.67 21.62
CA LEU A 164 39.96 35.57 22.56
C LEU A 164 39.61 35.99 24.00
N VAL A 165 40.00 37.19 24.41
CA VAL A 165 39.60 37.78 25.69
C VAL A 165 38.09 38.01 25.72
N ALA A 166 37.48 38.51 24.65
CA ALA A 166 36.03 38.69 24.57
C ALA A 166 35.24 37.37 24.69
N ARG A 167 35.69 36.31 24.00
CA ARG A 167 35.07 34.98 24.14
C ARG A 167 35.31 34.35 25.50
N GLN A 168 36.48 34.56 26.09
CA GLN A 168 36.77 34.11 27.45
C GLN A 168 35.91 34.85 28.48
N THR A 169 35.70 36.16 28.35
CA THR A 169 34.83 36.91 29.25
C THR A 169 33.36 36.51 29.07
N GLU A 170 32.90 36.22 27.86
CA GLU A 170 31.57 35.63 27.62
C GLU A 170 31.42 34.23 28.24
N ALA A 171 32.45 33.38 28.12
CA ALA A 171 32.47 32.05 28.74
C ALA A 171 32.51 32.13 30.28
N ILE A 172 33.25 33.08 30.84
CA ILE A 172 33.28 33.38 32.29
C ILE A 172 31.96 33.99 32.76
N ALA A 173 31.33 34.84 31.96
CA ALA A 173 30.01 35.42 32.28
C ALA A 173 28.90 34.35 32.27
N ASN A 174 29.03 33.33 31.40
CA ASN A 174 28.12 32.19 31.33
C ASN A 174 28.47 31.06 32.32
N LEU A 175 29.61 31.14 33.02
CA LEU A 175 29.90 30.30 34.18
C LEU A 175 29.06 30.79 35.36
N LYS A 176 27.87 30.20 35.51
CA LYS A 176 27.18 30.21 36.81
C LYS A 176 28.04 29.41 37.79
N ILE A 177 28.74 30.09 38.69
CA ILE A 177 29.37 29.43 39.86
C ILE A 177 28.22 29.03 40.79
N ASP A 178 27.49 27.99 40.41
CA ASP A 178 26.50 27.34 41.25
C ASP A 178 27.27 26.53 42.30
N LYS A 179 27.45 27.17 43.46
CA LYS A 179 27.83 26.55 44.74
C LYS A 179 29.26 26.00 44.78
N ILE A 180 30.17 26.76 45.38
CA ILE A 180 31.39 26.20 45.96
C ILE A 180 30.95 25.21 47.04
N THR A 181 30.94 23.93 46.69
CA THR A 181 30.66 22.86 47.65
C THR A 181 32.02 22.32 48.06
N VAL A 182 32.56 22.86 49.16
CA VAL A 182 33.73 22.27 49.81
C VAL A 182 33.27 20.92 50.36
N TRP A 183 33.54 19.86 49.62
CA TRP A 183 33.61 18.52 50.17
C TRP A 183 35.08 18.24 50.41
N ASP A 184 35.52 18.39 51.65
CA ASP A 184 36.45 17.40 52.17
C ASP A 184 35.93 16.89 53.50
N SER A 185 35.49 15.65 53.41
CA SER A 185 35.08 14.76 54.48
C SER A 185 36.25 14.53 55.42
N GLY A 186 36.09 14.88 56.70
CA GLY A 186 37.09 14.56 57.70
C GLY A 186 37.38 13.07 57.76
N ASN A 187 38.64 12.68 57.48
CA ASN A 187 39.30 11.66 58.26
C ASN A 187 40.84 11.75 58.22
N ASN A 188 41.42 11.80 59.42
CA ASN A 188 42.83 11.59 59.81
C ASN A 188 43.91 12.64 59.50
N GLY A 189 44.11 13.54 60.49
CA GLY A 189 45.35 13.60 61.26
C GLY A 189 46.54 14.34 60.66
N GLY A 190 46.67 15.63 60.98
CA GLY A 190 47.90 16.42 60.76
C GLY A 190 47.61 17.90 60.58
N GLU A 191 48.30 18.73 61.34
CA GLU A 191 48.09 20.18 61.52
C GLU A 191 48.34 20.97 60.21
N GLY A 192 47.27 21.47 59.57
CA GLY A 192 47.37 22.35 58.39
C GLY A 192 46.01 22.60 57.70
N GLY A 193 45.49 23.82 57.78
CA GLY A 193 44.15 24.18 57.28
C GLY A 193 43.99 24.13 55.76
N ALA A 194 42.83 23.62 55.33
CA ALA A 194 42.39 23.38 53.94
C ALA A 194 42.48 24.57 52.96
N THR A 195 42.74 25.79 53.43
CA THR A 195 42.95 26.97 52.57
C THR A 195 44.33 27.01 51.93
N SER A 196 45.33 26.33 52.52
CA SER A 196 46.70 26.29 51.99
C SER A 196 46.89 25.24 50.88
N ASN A 197 46.15 24.13 50.93
CA ASN A 197 46.15 23.10 49.89
C ASN A 197 45.40 23.51 48.60
N PHE A 198 44.41 24.42 48.68
CA PHE A 198 43.71 24.93 47.48
C PHE A 198 44.61 25.84 46.62
N VAL A 199 45.44 26.68 47.25
CA VAL A 199 46.41 27.55 46.55
C VAL A 199 47.54 26.72 45.92
N SER A 200 47.99 25.66 46.62
CA SER A 200 48.97 24.72 46.06
C SER A 200 48.38 23.96 44.86
N SER A 201 47.12 23.51 44.92
CA SER A 201 46.49 22.79 43.80
C SER A 201 46.19 23.66 42.58
N LEU A 202 46.00 24.98 42.74
CA LEU A 202 45.79 25.90 41.62
C LEU A 202 47.10 26.23 40.88
N ILE A 203 48.22 26.24 41.61
CA ILE A 203 49.57 26.35 41.01
C ILE A 203 49.99 25.04 40.32
N GLN A 204 49.45 23.90 40.76
CA GLN A 204 49.74 22.58 40.20
C GLN A 204 48.76 22.13 39.10
N SER A 205 47.64 22.85 38.90
CA SER A 205 46.59 22.54 37.91
C SER A 205 46.70 23.32 36.60
N LEU A 206 47.75 24.12 36.41
CA LEU A 206 48.18 24.52 35.08
C LEU A 206 49.09 23.39 34.56
N PRO A 207 48.63 22.55 33.60
CA PRO A 207 49.56 21.68 32.90
C PRO A 207 50.66 22.57 32.35
N PRO A 208 51.95 22.16 32.39
CA PRO A 208 53.03 22.96 31.85
C PRO A 208 52.65 23.35 30.42
N VAL A 209 52.33 24.61 30.20
CA VAL A 209 51.84 25.11 28.90
C VAL A 209 52.87 24.81 27.79
N HIS A 210 54.12 24.59 28.21
CA HIS A 210 55.27 24.19 27.41
C HIS A 210 55.23 22.73 26.93
N ASP A 211 54.58 21.80 27.63
CA ASP A 211 54.49 20.38 27.19
C ASP A 211 53.42 20.18 26.11
N VAL A 212 52.34 20.95 26.17
CA VAL A 212 51.31 20.96 25.13
C VAL A 212 51.79 21.70 23.88
N ALA A 213 52.59 22.77 24.04
CA ALA A 213 53.19 23.50 22.92
C ALA A 213 54.25 22.67 22.15
N LYS A 214 55.05 21.86 22.86
CA LYS A 214 56.02 20.93 22.22
C LYS A 214 55.35 19.77 21.48
N MET A 215 54.24 19.21 21.97
CA MET A 215 53.49 18.18 21.22
C MET A 215 52.78 18.75 19.96
N ALA A 216 52.51 20.06 19.93
CA ALA A 216 51.89 20.77 18.80
C ALA A 216 52.92 21.42 17.83
N GLY A 217 54.23 21.27 18.10
CA GLY A 217 55.30 21.71 17.19
C GLY A 217 55.54 23.22 17.11
N VAL A 218 55.20 23.98 18.15
CA VAL A 218 55.37 25.45 18.17
C VAL A 218 56.29 25.86 19.32
N ASP A 219 57.48 26.38 18.99
CA ASP A 219 58.41 26.98 19.95
C ASP A 219 57.91 28.36 20.39
N LEU A 220 57.68 28.53 21.69
CA LEU A 220 57.33 29.79 22.31
C LEU A 220 58.60 30.58 22.67
N PRO A 221 58.63 31.92 22.46
CA PRO A 221 59.81 32.75 22.69
C PRO A 221 60.24 32.87 24.16
N ASP A 222 61.56 32.97 24.38
CA ASP A 222 62.32 32.79 25.64
C ASP A 222 61.95 33.67 26.85
N TYR A 223 60.98 34.60 26.73
CA TYR A 223 60.59 35.48 27.85
C TYR A 223 59.51 34.87 28.77
N LEU A 224 58.97 33.69 28.44
CA LEU A 224 57.98 32.98 29.27
C LEU A 224 58.60 31.98 30.26
N GLY A 225 59.91 32.02 30.44
CA GLY A 225 60.63 31.32 31.50
C GLY A 225 61.31 30.05 31.03
N THR A 226 62.63 30.02 31.14
CA THR A 226 63.43 28.81 31.01
C THR A 226 63.59 28.16 32.38
N MET A 227 63.31 26.86 32.48
CA MET A 227 63.76 26.07 33.63
C MET A 227 65.27 25.89 33.50
N LYS A 228 66.00 26.29 34.55
CA LYS A 228 67.40 25.95 34.72
C LYS A 228 67.45 24.48 35.11
N GLU A 229 67.91 23.62 34.20
CA GLU A 229 68.31 22.25 34.55
C GLU A 229 69.61 22.34 35.35
N GLU A 230 69.57 21.84 36.59
CA GLU A 230 70.65 21.73 37.60
C GLU A 230 71.80 22.76 37.56
#